data_AF-A0A0B8NNY8-F1
#
_entry.id   AF-A0A0B8NNY8-F1
#
_cell.length_a   1.000
_cell.length_b   1.000
_cell.length_c   1.000
_cell.angle_alpha   90.00
_cell.angle_beta   90.00
_cell.angle_gamma   90.00
#
_symmetry.space_group_name_H-M   'P 1'
#
loop_
_entity.id
_entity.type
_entity.pdbx_description
1 polymer ?
#
loop_
_entity_poly.entity_id
_entity_poly.type
_entity_poly.pdbx_seq_one_letter_code
_entity_poly.pdbx_strand_id
1 'polypeptide(L)'
;MQKHFSLIDKPTFFGALFLLLSVVFPLVLFPEQGAEWISVGKTFMTDKLGVLYLSLGIAAILFMLYVIFSDMGQIKLGEIDEEPEFNTSSWAAMLFCGGIGASILYWGGIEWAYYYQSPPFQLEPGSEEAIRWAATYGLFHWGPIAWSIY
;
A
#
# COMPACT_ATOMS: atom_id res chain seq x y z
N MET A 1 -16.21 9.48 33.42
CA MET A 1 -16.05 8.28 32.55
C MET A 1 -17.18 8.08 31.52
N GLN A 2 -18.46 8.29 31.84
CA GLN A 2 -19.57 8.07 30.87
C GLN A 2 -19.52 8.93 29.58
N LYS A 3 -18.88 10.11 29.60
CA LYS A 3 -18.77 11.02 28.44
C LYS A 3 -17.91 10.52 27.28
N HIS A 4 -17.01 9.56 27.50
CA HIS A 4 -16.07 9.13 26.45
C HIS A 4 -16.67 7.99 25.60
N PHE A 5 -17.46 7.11 26.20
CA PHE A 5 -18.09 5.99 25.51
C PHE A 5 -19.24 6.42 24.59
N SER A 6 -19.82 7.60 24.83
CA SER A 6 -20.82 8.20 23.95
C SER A 6 -20.23 8.81 22.68
N LEU A 7 -18.92 9.03 22.62
CA LEU A 7 -18.22 9.56 21.44
C LEU A 7 -17.80 8.46 20.46
N ILE A 8 -17.90 7.18 20.86
CA ILE A 8 -17.54 6.04 20.02
C ILE A 8 -18.71 5.75 19.08
N ASP A 9 -18.43 5.67 17.78
CA ASP A 9 -19.34 5.06 16.82
C ASP A 9 -19.42 3.56 17.09
N LYS A 10 -20.44 3.15 17.85
CA LYS A 10 -20.57 1.79 18.37
C LYS A 10 -20.64 0.74 17.25
N PRO A 11 -21.40 0.93 16.16
CA PRO A 11 -21.44 -0.05 15.07
C PRO A 11 -20.07 -0.28 14.44
N THR A 12 -19.34 0.80 14.12
CA THR A 12 -18.01 0.69 13.50
C THR A 12 -17.02 0.05 14.46
N PHE A 13 -16.97 0.53 15.72
CA PHE A 13 -16.00 0.04 16.69
C PHE A 13 -16.19 -1.44 17.01
N PHE A 14 -17.41 -1.84 17.40
CA PHE A 14 -17.67 -3.22 17.79
C PHE A 14 -17.72 -4.16 16.57
N GLY A 15 -18.16 -3.66 15.40
CA GLY A 15 -18.10 -4.42 14.15
C GLY A 15 -16.67 -4.76 13.74
N ALA A 16 -15.77 -3.76 13.74
CA ALA A 16 -14.36 -3.96 13.42
C ALA A 16 -13.66 -4.87 14.45
N LEU A 17 -13.92 -4.67 15.75
CA LEU A 17 -13.37 -5.52 16.80
C LEU A 17 -13.84 -6.97 16.68
N PHE A 18 -15.14 -7.18 16.43
CA PHE A 18 -15.69 -8.50 16.23
C PHE A 18 -15.06 -9.19 15.01
N LEU A 19 -14.96 -8.49 13.87
CA LEU A 19 -14.34 -9.03 12.67
C LEU A 19 -12.89 -9.43 12.94
N LEU A 20 -12.11 -8.54 13.56
CA LEU A 20 -10.71 -8.80 13.91
C LEU A 20 -10.58 -10.05 14.79
N LEU A 21 -11.34 -10.13 15.89
CA LEU A 21 -11.28 -11.27 16.80
C LEU A 21 -11.75 -12.56 16.14
N SER A 22 -12.78 -12.49 15.28
CA SER A 22 -13.29 -13.66 14.54
C SER A 22 -12.27 -14.27 13.59
N VAL A 23 -11.33 -13.48 13.09
CA VAL A 23 -10.23 -13.95 12.23
C VAL A 23 -9.02 -14.38 13.06
N VAL A 24 -8.64 -13.59 14.06
CA VAL A 24 -7.43 -13.84 14.87
C VAL A 24 -7.57 -15.10 15.71
N PHE A 25 -8.70 -15.31 16.40
CA PHE A 25 -8.85 -16.45 17.31
C PHE A 25 -8.68 -17.81 16.59
N PRO A 26 -9.33 -18.08 15.44
CA PRO A 26 -9.11 -19.32 14.70
C PRO A 26 -7.66 -19.51 14.25
N LEU A 27 -6.99 -18.46 13.77
CA LEU A 27 -5.59 -18.55 13.31
C LEU A 27 -4.62 -18.89 14.44
N VAL A 28 -4.87 -18.38 15.65
CA VAL A 28 -4.05 -18.68 16.84
C VAL A 28 -4.31 -20.10 17.35
N LEU A 29 -5.56 -20.55 17.34
CA LEU A 29 -5.94 -21.88 17.87
C LEU A 29 -5.58 -23.02 16.90
N PHE A 30 -5.58 -22.76 15.59
CA PHE A 30 -5.36 -23.75 14.53
C PHE A 30 -4.30 -23.26 13.53
N PRO A 31 -3.02 -23.16 13.92
CA PRO A 31 -1.99 -22.51 13.11
C PRO A 31 -1.68 -23.24 11.80
N GLU A 32 -1.68 -24.58 11.80
CA GLU A 32 -1.40 -25.37 10.59
C GLU A 32 -2.52 -25.22 9.55
N GLN A 33 -3.78 -25.41 9.97
CA GLN A 33 -4.94 -25.24 9.10
C GLN A 33 -5.10 -23.76 8.69
N GLY A 34 -4.81 -22.83 9.61
CA GLY A 34 -4.80 -21.40 9.34
C GLY A 34 -3.82 -21.02 8.24
N ALA A 35 -2.61 -21.58 8.23
CA ALA A 35 -1.64 -21.37 7.16
C ALA A 35 -2.16 -21.87 5.80
N GLU A 36 -2.84 -23.01 5.78
CA GLU A 36 -3.48 -23.54 4.57
C GLU A 36 -4.59 -22.59 4.07
N TRP A 37 -5.49 -22.14 4.94
CA TRP A 37 -6.57 -21.23 4.57
C TRP A 37 -6.07 -19.89 4.04
N ILE A 38 -5.05 -19.32 4.70
CA ILE A 38 -4.39 -18.09 4.24
C ILE A 38 -3.73 -18.32 2.88
N SER A 39 -3.11 -19.48 2.65
CA SER A 39 -2.51 -19.83 1.37
C SER A 39 -3.56 -19.90 0.24
N VAL A 40 -4.70 -20.54 0.48
CA VAL A 40 -5.81 -20.59 -0.49
C VAL A 40 -6.32 -19.19 -0.81
N GLY A 41 -6.53 -18.36 0.23
CA GLY A 41 -6.95 -16.97 0.07
C GLY A 41 -5.93 -16.16 -0.73
N LYS A 42 -4.64 -16.23 -0.37
CA LYS A 42 -3.54 -15.57 -1.07
C LYS A 42 -3.53 -15.96 -2.54
N THR A 43 -3.54 -17.25 -2.87
CA THR A 43 -3.51 -17.75 -4.25
C THR A 43 -4.73 -17.28 -5.03
N PHE A 44 -5.92 -17.29 -4.42
CA PHE A 44 -7.11 -16.72 -5.07
C PHE A 44 -6.94 -15.24 -5.40
N MET A 45 -6.46 -14.45 -4.44
CA MET A 45 -6.25 -13.01 -4.62
C MET A 45 -5.20 -12.73 -5.70
N THR A 46 -4.09 -13.46 -5.70
CA THR A 46 -3.01 -13.24 -6.68
C THR A 46 -3.36 -13.74 -8.07
N ASP A 47 -3.99 -14.91 -8.20
CA ASP A 47 -4.19 -15.56 -9.49
C ASP A 47 -5.47 -15.11 -10.20
N LYS A 48 -6.53 -14.80 -9.43
CA LYS A 48 -7.83 -14.39 -10.00
C LYS A 48 -8.01 -12.89 -10.01
N LEU A 49 -7.57 -12.20 -8.96
CA LEU A 49 -7.75 -10.75 -8.82
C LEU A 49 -6.48 -9.95 -9.12
N GLY A 50 -5.34 -10.59 -9.38
CA GLY A 50 -4.08 -9.88 -9.67
C GLY A 50 -4.21 -8.85 -10.80
N VAL A 51 -4.97 -9.18 -11.86
CA VAL A 51 -5.22 -8.23 -12.96
C VAL A 51 -6.00 -7.00 -12.48
N LEU A 52 -6.96 -7.16 -11.57
CA LEU A 52 -7.74 -6.05 -11.02
C LEU A 52 -6.83 -5.12 -10.20
N TYR A 53 -5.93 -5.67 -9.38
CA TYR A 53 -4.95 -4.88 -8.62
C TYR A 53 -4.03 -4.08 -9.54
N LEU A 54 -3.49 -4.71 -10.60
CA LEU A 54 -2.62 -4.02 -11.56
C LEU A 54 -3.39 -2.94 -12.35
N SER A 55 -4.60 -3.24 -12.80
CA SER A 55 -5.46 -2.28 -13.49
C SER A 55 -5.83 -1.10 -12.61
N LEU A 56 -6.07 -1.32 -11.30
CA LEU A 56 -6.34 -0.24 -10.36
C LEU A 56 -5.14 0.70 -10.21
N GLY A 57 -3.92 0.17 -10.10
CA GLY A 57 -2.71 1.00 -10.04
C GLY A 57 -2.51 1.83 -11.31
N ILE A 58 -2.72 1.24 -12.48
CA ILE A 58 -2.67 1.96 -13.77
C ILE A 58 -3.78 3.03 -13.82
N ALA A 59 -5.00 2.70 -13.39
CA ALA A 59 -6.10 3.65 -13.36
C ALA A 59 -5.82 4.83 -12.42
N ALA A 60 -5.24 4.57 -11.24
CA ALA A 60 -4.89 5.59 -10.26
C ALA A 60 -3.86 6.60 -10.82
N ILE A 61 -2.78 6.12 -11.44
CA ILE A 61 -1.78 7.03 -12.02
C ILE A 61 -2.35 7.81 -13.21
N LEU A 62 -3.16 7.17 -14.07
CA LEU A 62 -3.82 7.87 -15.17
C LEU A 62 -4.82 8.92 -14.68
N PHE A 63 -5.55 8.61 -13.61
CA PHE A 63 -6.45 9.55 -12.96
C PHE A 63 -5.69 10.74 -12.38
N MET A 64 -4.57 10.51 -11.69
CA MET A 64 -3.73 11.60 -11.17
C MET A 64 -3.15 12.47 -12.28
N LEU A 65 -2.69 11.87 -13.39
CA LEU A 65 -2.25 12.64 -14.56
C LEU A 65 -3.40 13.47 -15.13
N TYR A 66 -4.61 12.91 -15.23
CA TYR A 66 -5.79 13.66 -15.64
C TYR A 66 -6.09 14.84 -14.71
N VAL A 67 -6.05 14.64 -13.40
CA VAL A 67 -6.26 15.73 -12.41
C VAL A 67 -5.23 16.84 -12.61
N ILE A 68 -3.94 16.50 -12.72
CA ILE A 68 -2.84 17.46 -12.91
C ILE A 68 -3.03 18.33 -14.17
N PHE A 69 -3.46 17.74 -15.29
CA PHE A 69 -3.61 18.44 -16.56
C PHE A 69 -5.00 19.04 -16.81
N SER A 70 -5.97 18.79 -15.93
CA SER A 70 -7.32 19.33 -16.03
C SER A 70 -7.51 20.54 -15.13
N ASP A 71 -8.63 21.25 -15.30
CA ASP A 71 -9.04 22.34 -14.43
C ASP A 71 -9.20 21.91 -12.96
N MET A 72 -9.39 20.61 -12.70
CA MET A 72 -9.50 20.07 -11.34
C MET A 72 -8.21 20.25 -10.53
N GLY A 73 -7.05 20.15 -11.18
CA GLY A 73 -5.75 20.35 -10.52
C GLY A 73 -5.50 21.80 -10.08
N GLN A 74 -6.30 22.75 -10.57
CA GLN A 74 -6.26 24.16 -10.16
C GLN A 74 -7.16 24.45 -8.95
N ILE A 75 -7.95 23.47 -8.50
CA ILE A 75 -8.84 23.62 -7.35
C ILE A 75 -8.00 23.64 -6.07
N LYS A 76 -8.18 24.71 -5.29
CA LYS A 76 -7.61 24.83 -3.96
C LYS A 76 -8.38 23.97 -2.95
N LEU A 77 -7.66 23.18 -2.16
CA LEU A 77 -8.23 22.39 -1.06
C LEU A 77 -8.31 23.25 0.21
N GLY A 78 -9.28 24.15 0.26
CA GLY A 78 -9.49 25.09 1.36
C GLY A 78 -10.38 26.25 0.92
N GLU A 79 -10.60 27.21 1.80
CA GLU A 79 -11.36 28.43 1.46
C GLU A 79 -10.55 29.33 0.51
N ILE A 80 -11.21 30.21 -0.25
CA ILE A 80 -10.57 31.06 -1.27
C ILE A 80 -9.43 31.92 -0.67
N ASP A 81 -9.62 32.43 0.54
CA ASP A 81 -8.68 33.34 1.22
C ASP A 81 -7.72 32.62 2.20
N GLU A 82 -7.78 31.29 2.30
CA GLU A 82 -6.98 30.50 3.25
C GLU A 82 -5.53 30.27 2.77
N GLU A 83 -4.53 30.57 3.59
CA GLU A 83 -3.14 30.28 3.21
C GLU A 83 -2.73 28.85 3.64
N PRO A 84 -1.75 28.20 2.95
CA PRO A 84 -1.25 26.91 3.38
C PRO A 84 -0.74 26.96 4.83
N GLU A 85 -1.23 26.06 5.69
CA GLU A 85 -0.82 25.99 7.10
C GLU A 85 0.69 25.75 7.28
N PHE A 86 1.31 25.06 6.33
CA PHE A 86 2.73 24.72 6.33
C PHE A 86 3.39 25.19 5.04
N ASN A 87 4.62 25.70 5.15
CA ASN A 87 5.44 25.98 3.98
C ASN A 87 5.78 24.69 3.21
N THR A 88 6.12 24.83 1.93
CA THR A 88 6.33 23.69 1.01
C THR A 88 7.40 22.71 1.47
N SER A 89 8.49 23.18 2.11
CA SER A 89 9.54 22.29 2.60
C SER A 89 9.09 21.47 3.82
N SER A 90 8.33 22.09 4.73
CA SER A 90 7.76 21.40 5.89
C SER A 90 6.68 20.41 5.45
N TRP A 91 5.85 20.78 4.49
CA TRP A 91 4.86 19.88 3.89
C TRP A 91 5.52 18.66 3.22
N ALA A 92 6.56 18.87 2.41
CA ALA A 92 7.30 17.77 1.80
C ALA A 92 7.94 16.84 2.85
N ALA A 93 8.52 17.42 3.92
CA ALA A 93 9.06 16.63 5.03
C ALA A 93 7.98 15.81 5.74
N MET A 94 6.79 16.37 5.98
CA MET A 94 5.66 15.64 6.57
C MET A 94 5.18 14.50 5.68
N LEU A 95 5.15 14.68 4.35
CA LEU A 95 4.82 13.58 3.43
C LEU A 95 5.82 12.43 3.53
N PHE A 96 7.13 12.73 3.57
CA PHE A 96 8.15 11.69 3.77
C PHE A 96 8.02 11.02 5.14
N CYS A 97 7.78 11.77 6.22
CA CYS A 97 7.61 11.18 7.55
C CYS A 97 6.31 10.38 7.71
N GLY A 98 5.23 10.78 7.05
CA GLY A 98 3.93 10.10 7.11
C GLY A 98 3.84 8.87 6.22
N GLY A 99 4.49 8.89 5.06
CA GLY A 99 4.43 7.79 4.08
C GLY A 99 5.51 6.71 4.25
N ILE A 100 6.55 6.93 5.06
CA ILE A 100 7.61 5.95 5.32
C ILE A 100 7.31 5.16 6.59
N GLY A 101 6.86 3.91 6.42
CA GLY A 101 6.66 2.97 7.52
C GLY A 101 7.87 2.06 7.78
N ALA A 102 7.80 1.25 8.85
CA ALA A 102 8.79 0.21 9.16
C ALA A 102 9.00 -0.79 8.01
N SER A 103 8.03 -0.91 7.10
CA SER A 103 8.11 -1.75 5.90
C SER A 103 9.25 -1.34 4.96
N ILE A 104 9.54 -0.04 4.80
CA ILE A 104 10.61 0.43 3.91
C ILE A 104 11.98 0.03 4.46
N LEU A 105 12.17 0.06 5.78
CA LEU A 105 13.43 -0.39 6.40
C LEU A 105 13.67 -1.89 6.18
N TYR A 106 12.60 -2.69 6.22
CA TYR A 106 12.67 -4.12 5.97
C TYR A 106 12.90 -4.42 4.48
N TRP A 107 11.98 -3.98 3.62
CA TRP A 107 12.00 -4.31 2.19
C TRP A 107 13.13 -3.60 1.45
N GLY A 108 13.46 -2.35 1.80
CA GLY A 108 14.60 -1.65 1.21
C GLY A 108 15.93 -2.39 1.38
N GLY A 109 16.09 -3.18 2.45
CA GLY A 109 17.29 -3.97 2.67
C GLY A 109 17.35 -5.31 1.91
N ILE A 110 16.21 -5.94 1.63
CA ILE A 110 16.18 -7.35 1.19
C ILE A 110 15.42 -7.60 -0.11
N GLU A 111 14.51 -6.71 -0.52
CA GLU A 111 13.61 -6.94 -1.66
C GLU A 111 14.38 -7.21 -2.97
N TRP A 112 15.48 -6.48 -3.20
CA TRP A 112 16.37 -6.70 -4.35
C TRP A 112 16.92 -8.14 -4.41
N ALA A 113 17.19 -8.76 -3.26
CA ALA A 113 17.74 -10.12 -3.22
C ALA A 113 16.70 -11.13 -3.70
N TYR A 114 15.41 -10.90 -3.41
CA TYR A 114 14.33 -11.71 -3.96
C TYR A 114 14.24 -11.57 -5.48
N TYR A 115 14.39 -10.36 -6.03
CA TYR A 115 14.41 -10.16 -7.48
C TYR A 115 15.63 -10.77 -8.16
N TYR A 116 16.75 -10.91 -7.46
CA TYR A 116 17.93 -11.54 -8.02
C TYR A 116 17.84 -13.08 -8.01
N GLN A 117 17.25 -13.65 -6.95
CA GLN A 117 17.10 -15.10 -6.76
C GLN A 117 15.84 -15.68 -7.41
N SER A 118 14.82 -14.85 -7.65
CA SER A 118 13.56 -15.23 -8.28
C SER A 118 13.10 -14.08 -9.19
N PRO A 119 13.83 -13.83 -10.29
CA PRO A 119 13.61 -12.67 -11.12
C PRO A 119 12.26 -12.73 -11.88
N PRO A 120 11.70 -11.56 -12.23
CA PRO A 120 10.54 -11.50 -13.10
C PRO A 120 10.86 -11.98 -14.51
N PHE A 121 9.84 -12.12 -15.36
CA PHE A 121 9.98 -12.41 -16.80
C PHE A 121 10.68 -13.74 -17.14
N GLN A 122 10.69 -14.70 -16.20
CA GLN A 122 11.29 -16.03 -16.39
C GLN A 122 12.80 -16.00 -16.66
N LEU A 123 13.50 -14.97 -16.15
CA LEU A 123 14.95 -14.86 -16.24
C LEU A 123 15.65 -15.92 -15.38
N GLU A 124 16.90 -16.23 -15.72
CA GLU A 124 17.70 -17.14 -14.92
C GLU A 124 18.11 -16.49 -13.59
N PRO A 125 17.83 -17.12 -12.44
CA PRO A 125 18.29 -16.66 -11.13
C PRO A 125 19.81 -16.47 -11.11
N GLY A 126 20.28 -15.38 -10.51
CA GLY A 126 21.73 -15.12 -10.41
C GLY A 126 22.38 -14.52 -11.67
N SER A 127 21.63 -14.40 -12.77
CA SER A 127 22.16 -13.88 -14.04
C SER A 127 22.44 -12.37 -14.03
N GLU A 128 23.19 -11.92 -15.04
CA GLU A 128 23.44 -10.49 -15.26
C GLU A 128 22.13 -9.71 -15.53
N GLU A 129 21.15 -10.34 -16.17
CA GLU A 129 19.86 -9.69 -16.41
C GLU A 129 19.03 -9.59 -15.13
N ALA A 130 19.08 -10.63 -14.28
CA ALA A 130 18.39 -10.64 -12.99
C ALA A 130 18.87 -9.49 -12.08
N ILE A 131 20.18 -9.21 -12.02
CA ILE A 131 20.68 -8.11 -11.17
C ILE A 131 20.27 -6.73 -11.69
N ARG A 132 20.15 -6.55 -13.01
CA ARG A 132 19.66 -5.28 -13.61
C ARG A 132 18.21 -5.02 -13.25
N TRP A 133 17.37 -6.06 -13.28
CA TRP A 133 15.98 -5.95 -12.82
C TRP A 133 15.89 -5.78 -11.31
N ALA A 134 16.69 -6.50 -10.53
CA ALA A 134 16.71 -6.37 -9.07
C ALA A 134 17.01 -4.94 -8.60
N ALA A 135 17.87 -4.22 -9.32
CA ALA A 135 18.19 -2.82 -9.03
C ALA A 135 17.05 -1.83 -9.35
N THR A 136 16.11 -2.19 -10.23
CA THR A 136 15.11 -1.25 -10.77
C THR A 136 13.67 -1.60 -10.39
N TYR A 137 13.34 -2.88 -10.16
CA TYR A 137 11.97 -3.33 -9.92
C TYR A 137 11.37 -2.76 -8.62
N GLY A 138 12.21 -2.55 -7.59
CA GLY A 138 11.77 -1.86 -6.38
C GLY A 138 11.27 -0.43 -6.64
N LEU A 139 11.84 0.28 -7.62
CA LEU A 139 11.37 1.63 -7.99
C LEU A 139 9.97 1.59 -8.59
N PHE A 140 9.57 0.49 -9.23
CA PHE A 140 8.20 0.31 -9.70
C PHE A 140 7.23 0.10 -8.53
N HIS A 141 7.60 -0.72 -7.54
CA HIS A 141 6.74 -1.01 -6.37
C HIS A 141 6.60 0.15 -5.38
N TRP A 142 7.64 0.98 -5.23
CA TRP A 142 7.67 2.10 -4.27
C TRP A 142 7.62 3.47 -4.95
N GLY A 143 7.38 3.49 -6.26
CA GLY A 143 7.40 4.69 -7.10
C GLY A 143 6.02 5.29 -7.38
N PRO A 144 5.89 6.11 -8.43
CA PRO A 144 4.71 6.95 -8.65
C PRO A 144 3.37 6.22 -8.68
N ILE A 145 3.32 4.99 -9.21
CA ILE A 145 2.08 4.20 -9.25
C ILE A 145 1.58 3.91 -7.84
N ALA A 146 2.46 3.47 -6.93
CA ALA A 146 2.07 3.20 -5.54
C ALA A 146 1.60 4.48 -4.82
N TRP A 147 2.32 5.59 -5.02
CA TRP A 147 1.95 6.88 -4.41
C TRP A 147 0.67 7.47 -4.98
N SER A 148 0.32 7.19 -6.24
CA SER A 148 -0.92 7.68 -6.86
C SER A 148 -2.21 7.10 -6.29
N ILE A 149 -2.10 6.06 -5.45
CA ILE A 149 -3.24 5.44 -4.77
C ILE A 149 -3.65 6.24 -3.52
N TYR A 150 -2.73 7.02 -2.95
CA TYR A 150 -2.99 7.93 -1.83
C TYR A 150 -3.56 9.26 -2.32
#